data_AF-A0A7V6A6Q6-F1
#
_entry.id   AF-A0A7V6A6Q6-F1
#
_cell.length_a   1.000
_cell.length_b   1.000
_cell.length_c   1.000
_cell.angle_alpha   90.00
_cell.angle_beta   90.00
_cell.angle_gamma   90.00
#
_symmetry.space_group_name_H-M   'P 1'
#
loop_
_entity.id
_entity.type
_entity.pdbx_description
1 polymer ?
#
loop_
_entity_poly.entity_id
_entity_poly.type
_entity_poly.pdbx_seq_one_letter_code
_entity_poly.pdbx_strand_id
1 'polypeptide(L)' 'MTWLRQSRFHKLLALALILIMAGGCQVQPAQVGIPLAYGLTGTCLALLIYPTVAAGVVGFVVGCVLGAAVYNNSLKR' A
#
# COMPACT_ATOMS: atom_id res chain seq x y z
N MET A 1 -16.99 9.99 21.11
CA MET A 1 -17.27 10.24 19.66
C MET A 1 -16.02 10.38 18.78
N THR A 2 -14.82 10.02 19.25
CA THR A 2 -13.56 10.13 18.48
C THR A 2 -13.23 8.88 17.66
N TRP A 3 -13.63 7.68 18.13
CA TRP A 3 -13.37 6.39 17.47
C TRP A 3 -14.04 6.22 16.09
N LEU A 4 -15.30 6.65 15.93
CA LEU A 4 -16.02 6.58 14.64
C LEU A 4 -15.41 7.52 13.59
N ARG A 5 -14.84 8.66 14.01
CA ARG A 5 -14.21 9.63 13.11
C ARG A 5 -12.86 9.11 12.61
N GLN A 6 -12.10 8.46 13.48
CA GLN A 6 -10.81 7.85 13.16
C GLN A 6 -10.98 6.71 12.13
N SER A 7 -11.95 5.81 12.31
CA SER A 7 -12.19 4.72 11.36
C SER A 7 -12.56 5.22 9.95
N ARG A 8 -13.37 6.28 9.84
CA ARG A 8 -13.72 6.87 8.53
C ARG A 8 -12.52 7.54 7.85
N PHE A 9 -11.63 8.15 8.62
CA PHE A 9 -10.42 8.77 8.09
C PHE A 9 -9.46 7.75 7.48
N HIS A 10 -9.27 6.59 8.14
CA HIS A 10 -8.43 5.52 7.62
C HIS A 10 -8.99 4.91 6.33
N LYS A 11 -10.32 4.73 6.25
CA LYS A 11 -10.98 4.24 5.03
C LYS A 11 -10.81 5.23 3.86
N LEU A 12 -10.97 6.52 4.11
CA LEU A 12 -10.77 7.56 3.10
C LEU A 12 -9.30 7.64 2.65
N LEU A 13 -8.36 7.52 3.59
CA LEU A 13 -6.93 7.53 3.30
C LEU A 13 -6.51 6.31 2.46
N ALA A 14 -7.02 5.13 2.79
CA ALA A 14 -6.82 3.91 2.00
C ALA A 14 -7.39 4.06 0.57
N LEU A 15 -8.61 4.59 0.44
CA LEU A 15 -9.27 4.78 -0.86
C LEU A 15 -8.53 5.82 -1.72
N ALA A 16 -8.03 6.90 -1.10
CA ALA A 16 -7.19 7.90 -1.75
C ALA A 16 -5.84 7.32 -2.21
N LEU A 17 -5.19 6.51 -1.37
CA LEU A 17 -3.93 5.81 -1.72
C LEU A 17 -4.13 4.86 -2.91
N ILE A 18 -5.24 4.13 -2.96
CA ILE A 18 -5.59 3.24 -4.08
C ILE A 18 -5.83 4.06 -5.37
N LEU A 19 -6.57 5.16 -5.30
CA LEU A 19 -6.87 6.04 -6.44
C LEU A 19 -5.61 6.70 -7.02
N ILE A 20 -4.73 7.22 -6.16
CA ILE A 20 -3.46 7.82 -6.57
C ILE A 20 -2.59 6.77 -7.26
N MET A 21 -2.60 5.54 -6.77
CA MET A 21 -1.80 4.48 -7.37
C MET A 21 -2.37 3.97 -8.70
N ALA A 22 -3.70 3.87 -8.82
CA ALA A 22 -4.35 3.56 -10.10
C ALA A 22 -3.97 4.60 -11.17
N GLY A 23 -3.85 5.88 -10.80
CA GLY A 23 -3.36 6.94 -11.68
C GLY A 23 -1.85 6.87 -11.97
N GLY A 24 -1.03 6.57 -10.96
CA GLY A 24 0.44 6.53 -11.09
C GLY A 24 0.99 5.31 -11.84
N CYS A 25 0.19 4.24 -11.96
CA CYS A 25 0.60 2.99 -12.63
C CYS A 25 0.98 3.18 -14.12
N GLN A 26 0.46 4.23 -14.77
CA GLN A 26 0.72 4.53 -16.18
C GLN A 26 2.04 5.32 -16.40
N VAL A 27 2.57 5.96 -15.34
CA VAL A 27 3.63 6.97 -15.45
C VAL A 27 4.97 6.51 -14.85
N GLN A 28 4.93 5.52 -13.94
CA GLN A 28 6.13 5.05 -13.23
C GLN A 28 6.78 3.82 -13.90
N PRO A 29 8.13 3.72 -13.89
CA PRO A 29 8.81 2.50 -14.31
C PRO A 29 8.35 1.31 -13.48
N ALA A 30 8.14 0.16 -14.12
CA ALA A 30 7.63 -1.06 -13.48
C ALA A 30 8.45 -1.48 -12.23
N GLN A 31 9.74 -1.18 -12.23
CA GLN A 31 10.66 -1.41 -11.12
C GLN A 31 10.28 -0.66 -9.83
N VAL A 32 9.55 0.45 -9.93
CA VAL A 32 9.10 1.26 -8.79
C VAL A 32 7.60 1.13 -8.58
N GLY A 33 6.82 1.05 -9.65
CA GLY A 33 5.35 0.93 -9.56
C GLY A 33 4.90 -0.36 -8.88
N ILE A 34 5.55 -1.49 -9.18
CA ILE A 34 5.13 -2.80 -8.64
C ILE A 34 5.44 -2.94 -7.14
N PRO A 35 6.64 -2.60 -6.65
CA PRO A 35 6.90 -2.55 -5.21
C PRO A 35 5.93 -1.63 -4.47
N LEU A 36 5.68 -0.42 -5.01
CA LEU A 36 4.79 0.54 -4.38
C LEU A 36 3.33 0.01 -4.31
N ALA A 37 2.87 -0.66 -5.37
CA ALA A 37 1.56 -1.29 -5.45
C ALA A 37 1.33 -2.31 -4.34
N TYR A 38 2.28 -3.23 -4.17
CA TYR A 38 2.24 -4.21 -3.10
C TYR A 38 2.40 -3.55 -1.72
N GLY A 39 3.22 -2.50 -1.61
CA GLY A 39 3.37 -1.68 -0.41
C GLY A 39 2.05 -1.13 0.11
N LEU A 40 1.28 -0.41 -0.72
CA LEU A 40 -0.01 0.14 -0.26
C LEU A 40 -1.08 -0.94 -0.09
N THR A 41 -0.97 -2.06 -0.80
CA THR A 41 -1.84 -3.21 -0.52
C THR A 41 -1.56 -3.76 0.88
N GLY A 42 -0.28 -3.87 1.25
CA GLY A 42 0.17 -4.26 2.58
C GLY A 42 -0.24 -3.28 3.68
N THR A 43 -0.17 -1.96 3.44
CA THR A 43 -0.67 -0.95 4.40
C THR A 43 -2.16 -1.12 4.64
N CYS A 44 -2.94 -1.29 3.57
CA CYS A 44 -4.40 -1.41 3.66
C CYS A 44 -4.78 -2.66 4.46
N LEU A 45 -4.16 -3.81 4.16
CA LEU A 45 -4.38 -5.05 4.90
C LEU A 45 -4.00 -4.91 6.38
N ALA A 46 -2.84 -4.34 6.67
CA ALA A 46 -2.37 -4.19 8.04
C ALA A 46 -3.28 -3.25 8.85
N LEU A 47 -3.72 -2.14 8.27
CA LEU A 47 -4.66 -1.21 8.92
C LEU A 47 -6.08 -1.77 9.05
N LEU A 48 -6.47 -2.72 8.21
CA LEU A 48 -7.75 -3.43 8.32
C LEU A 48 -7.74 -4.37 9.55
N ILE A 49 -6.63 -5.05 9.80
CA ILE A 49 -6.47 -5.99 10.92
C ILE A 49 -6.17 -5.25 12.23
N TYR A 50 -5.24 -4.30 12.20
CA TYR A 50 -4.78 -3.55 13.36
C TYR A 50 -4.61 -2.07 12.99
N PRO A 51 -5.57 -1.19 13.33
CA PRO A 51 -5.63 0.19 12.86
C PRO A 51 -4.69 1.11 13.63
N THR A 52 -3.39 0.80 13.63
CA THR A 52 -2.34 1.63 14.19
C THR A 52 -1.34 2.05 13.12
N VAL A 53 -0.74 3.23 13.31
CA VAL A 53 0.28 3.76 12.39
C VAL A 53 1.45 2.77 12.25
N ALA A 54 1.87 2.15 13.36
CA ALA A 54 2.93 1.15 13.35
C ALA A 54 2.59 -0.06 12.46
N ALA A 55 1.37 -0.61 12.56
CA ALA A 55 0.95 -1.70 11.69
C ALA A 55 0.87 -1.28 10.22
N GLY A 56 0.38 -0.07 9.93
CA GLY A 56 0.40 0.48 8.58
C GLY A 56 1.82 0.53 7.98
N VAL A 57 2.80 1.02 8.76
CA VAL A 57 4.20 1.07 8.32
C VAL A 57 4.78 -0.32 8.10
N VAL A 58 4.53 -1.26 9.02
CA VAL A 58 5.00 -2.65 8.87
C VAL A 58 4.38 -3.30 7.63
N GLY A 59 3.08 -3.13 7.42
CA GLY A 59 2.37 -3.60 6.23
C GLY A 59 2.94 -3.00 4.94
N PHE A 60 3.28 -1.70 4.95
CA PHE A 60 3.94 -1.04 3.82
C PHE A 60 5.27 -1.69 3.46
N VAL A 61 6.14 -1.84 4.45
CA VAL A 61 7.50 -2.34 4.25
C VAL A 61 7.45 -3.77 3.73
N VAL A 62 6.65 -4.63 4.35
CA VAL A 62 6.46 -6.03 3.92
C VAL A 62 5.91 -6.09 2.49
N GLY A 63 4.90 -5.28 2.18
CA GLY A 63 4.34 -5.18 0.84
C GLY A 63 5.39 -4.75 -0.20
N CYS A 64 6.15 -3.69 0.07
CA CYS A 64 7.20 -3.20 -0.84
C CYS A 64 8.27 -4.27 -1.11
N VAL A 65 8.71 -4.99 -0.08
CA VAL A 65 9.68 -6.09 -0.21
C VAL A 65 9.14 -7.21 -1.10
N LEU A 66 7.87 -7.59 -0.91
CA LEU A 66 7.22 -8.60 -1.75
C LEU A 66 7.10 -8.14 -3.20
N GLY A 67 6.66 -6.91 -3.45
CA GLY A 67 6.55 -6.39 -4.81
C GLY A 67 7.92 -6.23 -5.51
N ALA A 68 8.98 -5.89 -4.76
CA ALA A 68 10.35 -5.88 -5.27
C ALA A 68 10.84 -7.29 -5.62
N ALA A 69 10.54 -8.28 -4.79
CA ALA A 69 10.85 -9.68 -5.08
C ALA A 69 10.11 -10.18 -6.32
N VAL A 70 8.83 -9.86 -6.48
CA VAL A 70 8.03 -10.21 -7.67
C VAL A 70 8.62 -9.57 -8.92
N TYR A 71 8.94 -8.27 -8.89
CA TYR A 71 9.56 -7.60 -10.02
C TYR A 71 10.89 -8.26 -10.42
N ASN A 72 11.76 -8.53 -9.45
CA ASN A 72 13.09 -9.08 -9.72
C ASN A 72 13.04 -10.53 -10.25
N ASN A 73 12.08 -11.34 -9.81
CA ASN A 73 11.97 -12.75 -10.23
C ASN A 73 11.13 -12.95 -11.50
N SER A 74 10.14 -12.09 -11.75
CA SER A 74 9.16 -12.31 -12.83
C SER A 74 9.30 -11.33 -14.02
N LEU A 75 9.86 -10.13 -13.80
CA LEU A 75 9.77 -9.04 -14.79
C LEU A 75 11.12 -8.42 -15.17
N LYS A 76 12.15 -8.58 -14.34
CA LYS A 76 13.53 -8.17 -14.66
C LYS A 76 14.21 -9.20 -15.57
N ARG A 77 13.53 -9.56 -16.65
CA ARG A 77 14.02 -10.49 -17.69
C ARG A 77 14.77 -9.73 -18.76
#